data_AF-A0A1V5AKD2-F1
#
_entry.id   AF-A0A1V5AKD2-F1
#
_cell.length_a   1.000
_cell.length_b   1.000
_cell.length_c   1.000
_cell.angle_alpha   90.00
_cell.angle_beta   90.00
_cell.angle_gamma   90.00
#
_symmetry.space_group_name_H-M   'P 1'
#
loop_
_entity.id
_entity.type
_entity.pdbx_description
1 polymer ?
#
loop_
_entity_poly.entity_id
_entity_poly.type
_entity_poly.pdbx_seq_one_letter_code
_entity_poly.pdbx_strand_id
1 'polypeptide(L)'
;MAERFKLTDEERKQLLSSRQPKLNNRVGWARTYLKKAGLLEPTTRGYFRITHRGLDVLSRNPERIDVEFLEQFPEFLEFKAPSRLGQNDDEQISSKKPSTSTPEELLDDAYQRLRESLAAELLSMVKQCSPEFFEKVVIDTLVKIGYGGTRQDAGQARMDLAEGESLEVINGSSRERYGSVQIQTGSYSVVRKSSQEVSFTEKITPVGELQASMLARVSGFVTGPGEVWEFQREDIRCGRVANIYISDASGRIKVVLWGDHVQLLDGLELGFRAELYDGLVKSGWNDELEICCGWRTRITFVPPEKSS
;
A
#
# COMPACT_ATOMS: atom_id res chain seq x y z
N MET A 1 -39.85 5.07 -22.61
CA MET A 1 -40.34 4.39 -21.38
C MET A 1 -39.83 5.09 -20.12
N ALA A 2 -38.52 5.30 -19.96
CA ALA A 2 -37.95 5.94 -18.77
C ALA A 2 -38.39 7.41 -18.53
N GLU A 3 -38.61 8.19 -19.60
CA GLU A 3 -39.17 9.56 -19.51
C GLU A 3 -40.64 9.58 -19.08
N ARG A 4 -41.43 8.58 -19.51
CA ARG A 4 -42.86 8.47 -19.21
C ARG A 4 -43.13 8.08 -17.75
N PHE A 5 -42.20 7.35 -17.13
CA PHE A 5 -42.24 6.97 -15.71
C PHE A 5 -41.42 7.89 -14.79
N LYS A 6 -40.85 9.00 -15.31
CA LYS A 6 -40.04 9.97 -14.56
C LYS A 6 -38.93 9.35 -13.69
N LEU A 7 -38.28 8.28 -14.18
CA LEU A 7 -37.21 7.61 -13.46
C LEU A 7 -35.95 8.48 -13.42
N THR A 8 -35.33 8.59 -12.24
CA THR A 8 -34.07 9.31 -12.01
C THR A 8 -32.89 8.62 -12.70
N ASP A 9 -31.82 9.36 -12.97
CA ASP A 9 -30.62 8.80 -13.62
C ASP A 9 -29.92 7.72 -12.76
N GLU A 10 -30.07 7.79 -11.44
CA GLU A 10 -29.60 6.76 -10.51
C GLU A 10 -30.39 5.45 -10.65
N GLU A 11 -31.73 5.52 -10.68
CA GLU A 11 -32.59 4.35 -10.87
C GLU A 11 -32.38 3.67 -12.24
N ARG A 12 -31.99 4.45 -13.26
CA ARG A 12 -31.68 3.94 -14.60
C ARG A 12 -30.35 3.19 -14.67
N LYS A 13 -29.38 3.56 -13.82
CA LYS A 13 -28.03 2.98 -13.80
C LYS A 13 -27.86 1.85 -12.79
N GLN A 14 -28.89 1.54 -11.99
CA GLN A 14 -28.83 0.47 -11.00
C GLN A 14 -28.60 -0.90 -11.67
N LEU A 15 -27.52 -1.57 -11.26
CA LEU A 15 -27.17 -2.92 -11.69
C LEU A 15 -27.48 -3.94 -10.59
N LEU A 16 -27.85 -5.15 -10.99
CA LEU A 16 -27.83 -6.33 -10.12
C LEU A 16 -26.39 -6.80 -9.91
N SER A 17 -26.12 -7.64 -8.91
CA SER A 17 -24.76 -8.20 -8.73
C SER A 17 -24.29 -9.05 -9.93
N SER A 18 -25.22 -9.52 -10.77
CA SER A 18 -24.96 -10.15 -12.07
C SER A 18 -24.53 -9.17 -13.18
N ARG A 19 -24.36 -7.88 -12.86
CA ARG A 19 -24.04 -6.76 -13.77
C ARG A 19 -25.11 -6.46 -14.82
N GLN A 20 -26.32 -6.98 -14.67
CA GLN A 20 -27.44 -6.66 -15.56
C GLN A 20 -28.21 -5.41 -15.07
N PRO A 21 -28.68 -4.54 -15.98
CA PRO A 21 -29.53 -3.41 -15.59
C PRO A 21 -30.84 -3.87 -14.98
N LYS A 22 -31.11 -3.42 -13.75
CA LYS A 22 -32.30 -3.81 -12.97
C LYS A 22 -33.61 -3.48 -13.69
N LEU A 23 -33.67 -2.33 -14.36
CA LEU A 23 -34.83 -1.92 -15.15
C LEU A 23 -35.12 -2.89 -16.30
N ASN A 24 -34.09 -3.33 -17.03
CA ASN A 24 -34.25 -4.26 -18.15
C ASN A 24 -34.72 -5.62 -17.64
N ASN A 25 -34.17 -6.08 -16.51
CA ASN A 25 -34.60 -7.31 -15.87
C ASN A 25 -36.08 -7.24 -15.47
N ARG A 26 -36.51 -6.17 -14.78
CA ARG A 26 -37.91 -5.95 -14.38
C ARG A 26 -38.86 -5.90 -15.57
N VAL A 27 -38.51 -5.20 -16.65
CA VAL A 27 -39.32 -5.15 -17.88
C VAL A 27 -39.40 -6.54 -18.53
N GLY A 28 -38.29 -7.28 -18.53
CA GLY A 28 -38.24 -8.66 -19.00
C GLY A 28 -39.19 -9.58 -18.25
N TRP A 29 -39.20 -9.50 -16.92
CA TRP A 29 -40.09 -10.28 -16.06
C TRP A 29 -41.56 -9.86 -16.16
N ALA A 30 -41.85 -8.56 -16.24
CA ALA A 30 -43.22 -8.09 -16.47
C ALA A 30 -43.81 -8.70 -17.75
N ARG A 31 -43.01 -8.72 -18.83
CA ARG A 31 -43.39 -9.38 -20.08
C ARG A 31 -43.60 -10.89 -19.93
N THR A 32 -42.71 -11.58 -19.20
CA THR A 32 -42.83 -13.01 -18.93
C THR A 32 -44.12 -13.30 -18.15
N TYR A 33 -44.43 -12.51 -17.12
CA TYR A 33 -45.62 -12.66 -16.30
C TYR A 33 -46.90 -12.43 -17.11
N LEU A 34 -46.97 -11.36 -17.90
CA LEU A 34 -48.10 -11.09 -18.79
C LEU A 34 -48.31 -12.19 -19.84
N LYS A 35 -47.21 -12.77 -20.35
CA LYS A 35 -47.28 -13.93 -21.26
C LYS A 35 -47.80 -15.18 -20.55
N LYS A 36 -47.32 -15.46 -19.34
CA LYS A 36 -47.73 -16.64 -18.56
C LYS A 36 -49.17 -16.54 -18.04
N ALA A 37 -49.68 -15.33 -17.83
CA ALA A 37 -51.09 -15.06 -17.55
C ALA A 37 -52.01 -15.09 -18.79
N GLY A 38 -51.44 -15.27 -19.99
CA GLY A 38 -52.19 -15.32 -21.25
C GLY A 38 -52.69 -13.96 -21.74
N LEU A 39 -52.17 -12.85 -21.21
CA LEU A 39 -52.54 -11.48 -21.63
C LEU A 39 -51.75 -11.01 -22.85
N LEU A 40 -50.55 -11.55 -23.05
CA LEU A 40 -49.70 -11.31 -24.21
C LEU A 40 -49.31 -12.61 -24.90
N GLU A 41 -49.23 -12.59 -26.22
CA GLU A 41 -48.68 -13.68 -27.02
C GLU A 41 -47.49 -13.21 -27.88
N PRO A 42 -46.47 -14.06 -28.07
CA PRO A 42 -45.35 -13.74 -28.95
C PRO A 42 -45.78 -13.89 -30.42
N THR A 43 -45.40 -12.93 -31.28
CA THR A 43 -45.67 -13.01 -32.73
C THR A 43 -44.39 -13.25 -33.52
N THR A 44 -43.35 -12.45 -33.28
CA THR A 44 -42.00 -12.61 -33.85
C THR A 44 -40.95 -12.14 -32.83
N ARG A 45 -39.64 -12.30 -33.10
CA ARG A 45 -38.57 -11.93 -32.16
C ARG A 45 -38.68 -10.44 -31.78
N GLY A 46 -38.99 -10.16 -30.51
CA GLY A 46 -39.12 -8.81 -29.98
C GLY A 46 -40.51 -8.18 -30.11
N TYR A 47 -41.45 -8.82 -30.81
CA TYR A 47 -42.82 -8.33 -31.00
C TYR A 47 -43.85 -9.19 -30.26
N PHE A 48 -44.78 -8.52 -29.58
CA PHE A 48 -45.83 -9.12 -28.77
C PHE A 48 -47.17 -8.55 -29.18
N ARG A 49 -48.19 -9.40 -29.22
CA ARG A 49 -49.57 -9.00 -29.49
C ARG A 49 -50.38 -9.20 -28.21
N ILE A 50 -51.28 -8.26 -27.93
CA ILE A 50 -52.25 -8.41 -26.86
C ILE A 50 -53.29 -9.45 -27.25
N THR A 51 -53.57 -10.40 -26.36
CA THR A 51 -54.58 -11.43 -26.61
C THR A 51 -55.99 -10.85 -26.43
N HIS A 52 -57.02 -11.58 -26.83
CA HIS A 52 -58.40 -11.17 -26.57
C HIS A 52 -58.66 -10.97 -25.06
N ARG A 53 -58.16 -11.89 -24.23
CA ARG A 53 -58.16 -11.78 -22.76
C ARG A 53 -57.45 -10.51 -22.25
N GLY A 54 -56.31 -10.15 -22.87
CA GLY A 54 -55.61 -8.91 -22.56
C GLY A 54 -56.43 -7.66 -22.88
N LEU A 55 -57.15 -7.66 -24.00
CA LEU A 55 -58.07 -6.57 -24.37
C LEU A 55 -59.26 -6.46 -23.42
N ASP A 56 -59.80 -7.59 -22.96
CA ASP A 56 -60.88 -7.61 -21.96
C ASP A 56 -60.42 -7.01 -20.62
N VAL A 57 -59.20 -7.35 -20.20
CA VAL A 57 -58.57 -6.76 -19.00
C VAL A 57 -58.39 -5.26 -19.16
N LEU A 58 -57.88 -4.79 -20.31
CA LEU A 58 -57.71 -3.35 -20.55
C LEU A 58 -59.05 -2.60 -20.60
N SER A 59 -60.10 -3.24 -21.14
CA SER A 59 -61.44 -2.64 -21.23
C SER A 59 -62.07 -2.41 -19.86
N ARG A 60 -61.65 -3.16 -18.84
CA ARG A 60 -62.05 -2.97 -17.43
C ARG A 60 -61.27 -1.85 -16.72
N ASN A 61 -60.29 -1.24 -17.41
CA ASN A 61 -59.46 -0.14 -16.93
C ASN A 61 -58.89 -0.34 -15.50
N PRO A 62 -58.11 -1.42 -15.27
CA PRO A 62 -57.51 -1.67 -13.96
C PRO A 62 -56.51 -0.56 -13.61
N GLU A 63 -56.53 -0.08 -12.37
CA GLU A 63 -55.59 0.94 -11.88
C GLU A 63 -54.14 0.45 -11.90
N ARG A 64 -53.90 -0.86 -11.66
CA ARG A 64 -52.59 -1.50 -11.70
C ARG A 64 -52.70 -2.96 -12.11
N ILE A 65 -51.69 -3.45 -12.85
CA ILE A 65 -51.52 -4.87 -13.19
C ILE A 65 -50.23 -5.33 -12.50
N ASP A 66 -50.37 -5.85 -11.28
CA ASP A 66 -49.28 -6.39 -10.47
C ASP A 66 -49.39 -7.92 -10.38
N VAL A 67 -48.47 -8.53 -9.62
CA VAL A 67 -48.44 -9.98 -9.43
C VAL A 67 -49.71 -10.50 -8.75
N GLU A 68 -50.26 -9.74 -7.80
CA GLU A 68 -51.52 -10.04 -7.11
C GLU A 68 -52.71 -10.04 -8.09
N PHE A 69 -52.76 -9.07 -9.00
CA PHE A 69 -53.73 -9.06 -10.08
C PHE A 69 -53.57 -10.28 -11.00
N LEU A 70 -52.35 -10.67 -11.36
CA LEU A 70 -52.13 -11.80 -12.28
C LEU A 70 -52.45 -13.18 -11.68
N GLU A 71 -52.48 -13.30 -10.34
CA GLU A 71 -52.87 -14.53 -9.63
C GLU A 71 -54.34 -14.93 -9.86
N GLN A 72 -55.16 -14.05 -10.45
CA GLN A 72 -56.52 -14.41 -10.89
C GLN A 72 -56.54 -15.38 -12.09
N PHE A 73 -55.42 -15.55 -12.81
CA PHE A 73 -55.34 -16.39 -14.00
C PHE A 73 -54.77 -17.78 -13.66
N PRO A 74 -55.50 -18.89 -13.97
CA PRO A 74 -55.05 -20.25 -13.67
C PRO A 74 -53.67 -20.59 -14.23
N GLU A 75 -53.35 -20.15 -15.45
CA GLU A 75 -52.07 -20.42 -16.11
C GLU A 75 -50.90 -19.72 -15.41
N PHE A 76 -51.17 -18.59 -14.74
CA PHE A 76 -50.17 -17.87 -13.95
C PHE A 76 -49.92 -18.54 -12.59
N LEU A 77 -50.96 -19.08 -11.96
CA LEU A 77 -50.84 -19.88 -10.74
C LEU A 77 -50.05 -21.17 -10.99
N GLU A 78 -50.32 -21.88 -12.08
CA GLU A 78 -49.54 -23.06 -12.50
C GLU A 78 -48.06 -22.73 -12.74
N PHE A 79 -47.78 -21.57 -13.33
CA PHE A 79 -46.41 -21.10 -13.54
C PHE A 79 -45.68 -20.79 -12.22
N LYS A 80 -46.39 -20.30 -11.21
CA LYS A 80 -45.85 -20.01 -9.88
C LYS A 80 -45.74 -21.24 -8.99
N ALA A 81 -46.48 -22.30 -9.26
CA ALA A 81 -46.44 -23.51 -8.46
C ALA A 81 -45.01 -24.09 -8.49
N PRO A 82 -44.41 -24.40 -7.33
CA PRO A 82 -43.10 -25.02 -7.28
C PRO A 82 -43.17 -26.36 -8.03
N SER A 83 -42.25 -26.56 -8.98
CA SER A 83 -42.08 -27.87 -9.63
C SER A 83 -41.86 -28.91 -8.53
N ARG A 84 -42.76 -29.89 -8.42
CA ARG A 84 -42.68 -30.99 -7.44
C ARG A 84 -41.41 -31.81 -7.67
N LEU A 85 -40.30 -31.41 -7.04
CA LEU A 85 -39.14 -32.21 -6.76
C LEU A 85 -38.48 -31.67 -5.49
N GLY A 86 -38.66 -32.42 -4.40
CA GLY A 86 -38.00 -32.16 -3.11
C GLY A 86 -38.94 -31.61 -2.05
N GLN A 87 -39.60 -32.51 -1.30
CA GLN A 87 -39.98 -32.22 0.07
C GLN A 87 -38.69 -31.95 0.85
N ASN A 88 -38.66 -30.85 1.59
CA ASN A 88 -38.11 -30.79 2.94
C ASN A 88 -38.63 -29.52 3.61
N ASP A 89 -39.11 -29.73 4.83
CA ASP A 89 -39.68 -28.75 5.73
C ASP A 89 -38.72 -27.61 6.04
N ASP A 90 -39.21 -26.38 5.93
CA ASP A 90 -38.88 -25.29 6.86
C ASP A 90 -39.95 -24.20 6.73
N GLU A 91 -41.06 -24.41 7.46
CA GLU A 91 -41.99 -23.36 7.81
C GLU A 91 -41.32 -22.41 8.81
N GLN A 92 -40.68 -21.34 8.33
CA GLN A 92 -40.62 -20.04 9.03
C GLN A 92 -39.97 -18.95 8.18
N ILE A 93 -40.71 -18.43 7.19
CA ILE A 93 -40.46 -17.07 6.67
C ILE A 93 -41.80 -16.36 6.56
N SER A 94 -42.32 -15.90 7.71
CA SER A 94 -43.48 -15.01 7.73
C SER A 94 -43.04 -13.56 7.39
N SER A 95 -43.46 -13.16 6.19
CA SER A 95 -44.05 -11.86 5.84
C SER A 95 -43.36 -10.55 6.28
N LYS A 96 -42.53 -10.00 5.38
CA LYS A 96 -42.53 -8.57 4.97
C LYS A 96 -41.44 -8.31 3.93
N LYS A 97 -41.69 -8.66 2.67
CA LYS A 97 -41.04 -8.01 1.52
C LYS A 97 -42.05 -7.97 0.35
N PRO A 98 -42.07 -6.87 -0.42
CA PRO A 98 -43.12 -6.62 -1.40
C PRO A 98 -43.08 -7.67 -2.51
N SER A 99 -44.26 -8.13 -2.94
CA SER A 99 -44.55 -9.06 -4.04
C SER A 99 -44.07 -8.58 -5.43
N THR A 100 -43.23 -7.54 -5.47
CA THR A 100 -42.76 -6.82 -6.65
C THR A 100 -41.32 -7.17 -7.05
N SER A 101 -40.58 -7.91 -6.22
CA SER A 101 -39.21 -8.32 -6.53
C SER A 101 -39.21 -9.48 -7.53
N THR A 102 -38.37 -9.36 -8.56
CA THR A 102 -38.14 -10.46 -9.50
C THR A 102 -37.41 -11.62 -8.81
N PRO A 103 -37.52 -12.87 -9.31
CA PRO A 103 -36.77 -14.00 -8.75
C PRO A 103 -35.26 -13.77 -8.71
N GLU A 104 -34.69 -13.10 -9.71
CA GLU A 104 -33.27 -12.74 -9.71
C GLU A 104 -32.95 -11.70 -8.64
N GLU A 105 -33.81 -10.70 -8.41
CA GLU A 105 -33.63 -9.75 -7.31
C GLU A 105 -33.73 -10.44 -5.93
N LEU A 106 -34.58 -11.46 -5.79
CA LEU A 106 -34.67 -12.24 -4.55
C LEU A 106 -33.38 -13.05 -4.30
N LEU A 107 -32.83 -13.69 -5.34
CA LEU A 107 -31.56 -14.39 -5.24
C LEU A 107 -30.40 -13.43 -4.95
N ASP A 108 -30.40 -12.26 -5.57
CA ASP A 108 -29.39 -11.23 -5.37
C ASP A 108 -29.42 -10.69 -3.92
N ASP A 109 -30.62 -10.38 -3.42
CA ASP A 109 -30.83 -9.98 -2.02
C ASP A 109 -30.36 -11.07 -1.05
N ALA A 110 -30.67 -12.34 -1.32
CA ALA A 110 -30.22 -13.46 -0.50
C ALA A 110 -28.69 -13.61 -0.52
N TYR A 111 -28.08 -13.48 -1.69
CA TYR A 111 -26.63 -13.53 -1.86
C TYR A 111 -25.93 -12.40 -1.10
N GLN A 112 -26.41 -11.16 -1.23
CA GLN A 112 -25.83 -10.02 -0.53
C GLN A 112 -25.95 -10.17 0.99
N ARG A 113 -27.11 -10.61 1.49
CA ARG A 113 -27.29 -10.90 2.92
C ARG A 113 -26.31 -11.95 3.43
N LEU A 114 -26.14 -13.05 2.71
CA LEU A 114 -25.19 -14.10 3.08
C LEU A 114 -23.75 -13.60 3.07
N ARG A 115 -23.40 -12.75 2.10
CA ARG A 115 -22.07 -12.16 2.00
C ARG A 115 -21.81 -11.17 3.14
N GLU A 116 -22.78 -10.32 3.46
CA GLU A 116 -22.71 -9.36 4.57
C GLU A 116 -22.60 -10.07 5.91
N SER A 117 -23.38 -11.14 6.14
CA SER A 117 -23.29 -11.93 7.37
C SER A 117 -21.94 -12.61 7.49
N LEU A 118 -21.46 -13.25 6.42
CA LEU A 118 -20.14 -13.90 6.41
C LEU A 118 -19.01 -12.87 6.64
N ALA A 119 -19.10 -11.68 6.05
CA ALA A 119 -18.12 -10.62 6.26
C ALA A 119 -18.10 -10.14 7.72
N ALA A 120 -19.26 -9.99 8.34
CA ALA A 120 -19.38 -9.62 9.75
C ALA A 120 -18.81 -10.71 10.69
N GLU A 121 -19.09 -11.98 10.40
CA GLU A 121 -18.54 -13.13 11.13
C GLU A 121 -17.00 -13.20 11.01
N LEU A 122 -16.47 -13.10 9.79
CA LEU A 122 -15.02 -13.06 9.54
C LEU A 122 -14.36 -11.89 10.27
N LEU A 123 -14.97 -10.70 10.24
CA LEU A 123 -14.45 -9.53 10.95
C LEU A 123 -14.45 -9.76 12.47
N SER A 124 -15.49 -10.37 13.02
CA SER A 124 -15.55 -10.71 14.44
C SER A 124 -14.46 -11.72 14.82
N MET A 125 -14.27 -12.76 14.01
CA MET A 125 -13.21 -13.74 14.23
C MET A 125 -11.82 -13.08 14.22
N VAL A 126 -11.54 -12.26 13.19
CA VAL A 126 -10.26 -11.55 13.05
C VAL A 126 -9.98 -10.61 14.24
N LYS A 127 -11.01 -9.95 14.79
CA LYS A 127 -10.88 -9.09 15.98
C LYS A 127 -10.60 -9.85 17.28
N GLN A 128 -10.98 -11.12 17.35
CA GLN A 128 -10.79 -11.97 18.53
C GLN A 128 -9.48 -12.77 18.48
N CYS A 129 -8.79 -12.77 17.34
CA CYS A 129 -7.51 -13.43 17.19
C CYS A 129 -6.39 -12.71 17.96
N SER A 130 -5.30 -13.44 18.23
CA SER A 130 -4.10 -12.84 18.82
C SER A 130 -3.47 -11.82 17.87
N PRO A 131 -2.72 -10.83 18.38
CA PRO A 131 -2.02 -9.85 17.54
C PRO A 131 -1.16 -10.49 16.45
N GLU A 132 -0.49 -11.61 16.75
CA GLU A 132 0.37 -12.32 15.81
C GLU A 132 -0.41 -13.00 14.68
N PHE A 133 -1.59 -13.56 14.98
CA PHE A 133 -2.44 -14.15 13.96
C PHE A 133 -3.11 -13.07 13.10
N PHE A 134 -3.54 -11.97 13.71
CA PHE A 134 -4.06 -10.81 12.98
C PHE A 134 -3.04 -10.28 11.97
N GLU A 135 -1.79 -10.10 12.39
CA GLU A 135 -0.67 -9.68 11.52
C GLU A 135 -0.52 -10.61 10.31
N LYS A 136 -0.53 -11.93 10.56
CA LYS A 136 -0.44 -12.94 9.49
C LYS A 136 -1.59 -12.84 8.48
N VAL A 137 -2.83 -12.65 8.96
CA VAL A 137 -4.01 -12.50 8.09
C VAL A 137 -3.92 -11.22 7.26
N VAL A 138 -3.49 -10.11 7.86
CA VAL A 138 -3.31 -8.84 7.15
C VAL A 138 -2.26 -8.97 6.05
N ILE A 139 -1.09 -9.53 6.38
CA ILE A 139 0.00 -9.73 5.41
C ILE A 139 -0.48 -10.64 4.26
N ASP A 140 -1.09 -11.78 4.57
CA ASP A 140 -1.59 -12.70 3.55
C ASP A 140 -2.66 -12.06 2.65
N THR A 141 -3.47 -11.17 3.22
CA THR A 141 -4.48 -10.42 2.46
C THR A 141 -3.82 -9.40 1.54
N LEU A 142 -2.88 -8.59 2.04
CA LEU A 142 -2.15 -7.58 1.26
C LEU A 142 -1.38 -8.20 0.09
N VAL A 143 -0.68 -9.31 0.33
CA VAL A 143 0.04 -10.05 -0.71
C VAL A 143 -0.93 -10.55 -1.78
N LYS A 144 -2.07 -11.14 -1.39
CA LYS A 144 -3.07 -11.68 -2.34
C LYS A 144 -3.79 -10.60 -3.15
N ILE A 145 -3.94 -9.39 -2.63
CA ILE A 145 -4.49 -8.25 -3.38
C ILE A 145 -3.43 -7.53 -4.23
N GLY A 146 -2.19 -8.05 -4.28
CA GLY A 146 -1.10 -7.50 -5.09
C GLY A 146 -0.35 -6.34 -4.44
N TYR A 147 -0.59 -6.08 -3.15
CA TYR A 147 0.18 -5.13 -2.36
C TYR A 147 1.44 -5.83 -1.84
N GLY A 148 2.57 -5.60 -2.50
CA GLY A 148 3.90 -5.93 -1.96
C GLY A 148 4.35 -7.40 -2.05
N GLY A 149 4.56 -7.91 -3.27
CA GLY A 149 5.42 -9.09 -3.52
C GLY A 149 4.98 -10.40 -2.84
N THR A 150 5.79 -11.47 -2.95
CA THR A 150 5.51 -12.75 -2.29
C THR A 150 6.15 -12.83 -0.91
N ARG A 151 5.67 -13.75 -0.05
CA ARG A 151 6.16 -14.02 1.32
C ARG A 151 7.70 -14.15 1.47
N GLN A 152 8.45 -14.33 0.39
CA GLN A 152 9.91 -14.43 0.39
C GLN A 152 10.65 -13.08 0.42
N ASP A 153 10.01 -11.98 0.00
CA ASP A 153 10.69 -10.68 -0.09
C ASP A 153 10.87 -9.98 1.28
N ALA A 154 10.06 -10.32 2.28
CA ALA A 154 10.09 -9.67 3.59
C ALA A 154 11.07 -10.33 4.59
N GLY A 155 11.51 -11.57 4.34
CA GLY A 155 12.12 -12.40 5.40
C GLY A 155 13.65 -12.53 5.37
N GLN A 156 14.29 -12.52 4.20
CA GLN A 156 15.67 -13.00 4.10
C GLN A 156 16.37 -12.65 2.79
N ALA A 157 16.03 -11.50 2.19
CA ALA A 157 16.75 -11.04 1.01
C ALA A 157 18.14 -10.55 1.45
N ARG A 158 19.16 -11.40 1.29
CA ARG A 158 20.51 -10.92 0.96
C ARG A 158 20.35 -10.13 -0.34
N MET A 159 20.13 -8.82 -0.23
CA MET A 159 20.14 -7.92 -1.37
C MET A 159 21.60 -7.58 -1.68
N ASP A 160 22.05 -7.98 -2.86
CA ASP A 160 23.33 -7.53 -3.39
C ASP A 160 23.18 -6.05 -3.75
N LEU A 161 23.63 -5.17 -2.85
CA LEU A 161 23.57 -3.72 -3.00
C LEU A 161 24.92 -3.17 -3.47
N ALA A 162 24.89 -2.31 -4.47
CA ALA A 162 26.04 -1.53 -4.90
C ALA A 162 25.88 -0.05 -4.54
N GLU A 163 27.00 0.64 -4.35
CA GLU A 163 27.01 2.09 -4.09
C GLU A 163 26.38 2.83 -5.27
N GLY A 164 25.44 3.75 -4.99
CA GLY A 164 24.65 4.48 -6.00
C GLY A 164 23.30 3.84 -6.37
N GLU A 165 23.00 2.63 -5.90
CA GLU A 165 21.67 2.03 -6.10
C GLU A 165 20.61 2.69 -5.20
N SER A 166 19.44 2.98 -5.77
CA SER A 166 18.31 3.53 -5.02
C SER A 166 17.50 2.43 -4.36
N LEU A 167 17.07 2.67 -3.12
CA LEU A 167 16.27 1.73 -2.33
C LEU A 167 14.97 2.39 -1.89
N GLU A 168 13.91 1.59 -1.89
CA GLU A 168 12.62 1.95 -1.34
C GLU A 168 12.38 1.14 -0.07
N VAL A 169 12.13 1.84 1.04
CA VAL A 169 11.77 1.24 2.32
C VAL A 169 10.31 1.56 2.62
N ILE A 170 9.48 0.53 2.66
CA ILE A 170 8.05 0.61 2.93
C ILE A 170 7.79 0.18 4.37
N ASN A 171 6.92 0.91 5.09
CA ASN A 171 6.60 0.69 6.50
C ASN A 171 7.84 0.73 7.43
N GLY A 172 8.83 1.55 7.11
CA GLY A 172 9.92 1.89 8.04
C GLY A 172 9.46 2.95 9.03
N SER A 173 9.82 2.81 10.31
CA SER A 173 9.57 3.85 11.31
C SER A 173 10.70 4.86 11.28
N SER A 174 10.40 6.13 10.99
CA SER A 174 11.39 7.21 11.01
C SER A 174 11.51 7.81 12.41
N ARG A 175 12.73 7.95 12.91
CA ARG A 175 13.04 8.72 14.11
C ARG A 175 14.13 9.73 13.78
N GLU A 176 13.93 10.97 14.20
CA GLU A 176 14.96 11.99 14.11
C GLU A 176 15.72 12.08 15.44
N ARG A 177 17.05 12.02 15.36
CA ARG A 177 17.91 12.22 16.53
C ARG A 177 19.19 12.93 16.09
N TYR A 178 19.55 14.01 16.80
CA TYR A 178 20.75 14.81 16.51
C TYR A 178 20.82 15.31 15.04
N GLY A 179 19.69 15.74 14.46
CA GLY A 179 19.62 16.21 13.08
C GLY A 179 19.81 15.13 12.01
N SER A 180 19.83 13.85 12.42
CA SER A 180 19.85 12.71 11.51
C SER A 180 18.52 11.97 11.55
N VAL A 181 17.97 11.67 10.37
CA VAL A 181 16.81 10.80 10.24
C VAL A 181 17.30 9.36 10.19
N GLN A 182 16.83 8.54 11.11
CA GLN A 182 17.06 7.11 11.15
C GLN A 182 15.77 6.39 10.79
N ILE A 183 15.86 5.43 9.87
CA ILE A 183 14.74 4.55 9.53
C ILE A 183 14.99 3.21 10.22
N GLN A 184 14.10 2.83 11.12
CA GLN A 184 14.11 1.54 11.77
C GLN A 184 13.11 0.60 11.08
N THR A 185 13.61 -0.53 10.59
CA THR A 185 12.82 -1.58 9.95
C THR A 185 12.38 -2.64 10.97
N GLY A 186 11.10 -3.03 10.93
CA GLY A 186 10.52 -4.09 11.76
C GLY A 186 10.10 -5.32 10.93
N SER A 187 9.32 -6.23 11.54
CA SER A 187 8.82 -7.46 10.88
C SER A 187 7.99 -7.20 9.62
N TYR A 188 7.43 -6.01 9.50
CA TYR A 188 6.52 -5.57 8.43
C TYR A 188 7.15 -4.56 7.47
N SER A 189 8.44 -4.25 7.64
CA SER A 189 9.15 -3.33 6.74
C SER A 189 9.64 -4.07 5.51
N VAL A 190 9.35 -3.52 4.32
CA VAL A 190 9.84 -4.07 3.05
C VAL A 190 10.94 -3.16 2.54
N VAL A 191 12.11 -3.73 2.24
CA VAL A 191 13.22 -3.02 1.60
C VAL A 191 13.38 -3.61 0.21
N ARG A 192 13.37 -2.77 -0.83
CA ARG A 192 13.57 -3.22 -2.21
C ARG A 192 14.38 -2.24 -3.05
N LYS A 193 15.04 -2.75 -4.09
CA LYS A 193 15.66 -1.90 -5.12
C LYS A 193 14.59 -1.07 -5.81
N SER A 194 14.86 0.22 -5.94
CA SER A 194 14.03 1.18 -6.65
C SER A 194 14.69 1.53 -7.98
N SER A 195 13.88 1.63 -9.03
CA SER A 195 14.29 2.19 -10.32
C SER A 195 14.15 3.72 -10.37
N GLN A 196 13.70 4.37 -9.29
CA GLN A 196 13.70 5.82 -9.21
C GLN A 196 15.12 6.33 -9.06
N GLU A 197 15.54 7.24 -9.95
CA GLU A 197 16.78 7.98 -9.79
C GLU A 197 16.63 9.02 -8.67
N VAL A 198 17.24 8.75 -7.52
CA VAL A 198 17.31 9.72 -6.43
C VAL A 198 18.57 10.57 -6.63
N SER A 199 18.40 11.81 -7.10
CA SER A 199 19.52 12.76 -7.17
C SER A 199 19.76 13.36 -5.79
N PHE A 200 20.81 12.91 -5.09
CA PHE A 200 21.28 13.50 -3.85
C PHE A 200 22.63 14.20 -4.10
N THR A 201 22.65 15.52 -3.96
CA THR A 201 23.90 16.30 -4.00
C THR A 201 24.37 16.52 -2.58
N GLU A 202 25.38 15.75 -2.19
CA GLU A 202 26.08 15.94 -0.93
C GLU A 202 26.78 17.29 -0.91
N LYS A 203 26.35 18.20 -0.03
CA LYS A 203 27.01 19.49 0.14
C LYS A 203 28.30 19.30 0.91
N ILE A 204 29.42 19.67 0.30
CA ILE A 204 30.72 19.79 0.94
C ILE A 204 30.79 21.18 1.57
N THR A 205 31.11 21.24 2.86
CA THR A 205 31.32 22.49 3.59
C THR A 205 32.80 22.88 3.48
N PRO A 206 33.12 24.11 3.01
CA PRO A 206 34.49 24.61 3.05
C PRO A 206 35.04 24.65 4.48
N VAL A 207 36.32 24.33 4.66
CA VAL A 207 36.98 24.30 5.97
C VAL A 207 36.84 25.62 6.74
N GLY A 208 36.93 26.76 6.05
CA GLY A 208 36.81 28.09 6.64
C GLY A 208 35.41 28.45 7.13
N GLU A 209 34.37 27.70 6.75
CA GLU A 209 32.98 27.93 7.14
C GLU A 209 32.53 27.02 8.31
N LEU A 210 33.43 26.20 8.83
CA LEU A 210 33.12 25.26 9.90
C LEU A 210 32.86 25.97 11.24
N GLN A 211 31.87 25.47 11.97
CA GLN A 211 31.49 25.99 13.29
C GLN A 211 31.43 24.85 14.31
N ALA A 212 31.73 25.14 15.57
CA ALA A 212 31.65 24.14 16.63
C ALA A 212 30.23 23.54 16.75
N SER A 213 30.15 22.26 17.08
CA SER A 213 28.91 21.48 17.24
C SER A 213 28.13 21.19 15.96
N MET A 214 28.69 21.42 14.76
CA MET A 214 28.09 21.00 13.50
C MET A 214 28.60 19.64 13.03
N LEU A 215 27.77 18.90 12.30
CA LEU A 215 28.22 17.80 11.45
C LEU A 215 28.64 18.38 10.10
N ALA A 216 29.86 18.09 9.68
CA ALA A 216 30.42 18.61 8.44
C ALA A 216 30.89 17.48 7.53
N ARG A 217 30.71 17.70 6.23
CA ARG A 217 31.39 16.97 5.16
C ARG A 217 32.44 17.89 4.57
N VAL A 218 33.68 17.43 4.49
CA VAL A 218 34.81 18.25 4.05
C VAL A 218 35.61 17.48 3.00
N SER A 219 36.04 18.16 1.95
CA SER A 219 36.96 17.62 0.95
C SER A 219 38.17 18.53 0.85
N GLY A 220 39.37 17.94 0.92
CA GLY A 220 40.62 18.68 0.87
C GLY A 220 41.81 17.76 0.66
N PHE A 221 43.01 18.28 0.86
CA PHE A 221 44.25 17.53 0.75
C PHE A 221 44.90 17.33 2.12
N VAL A 222 45.55 16.18 2.31
CA VAL A 222 46.33 15.90 3.51
C VAL A 222 47.61 16.74 3.47
N THR A 223 47.72 17.73 4.36
CA THR A 223 48.82 18.71 4.38
C THR A 223 49.74 18.60 5.59
N GLY A 224 49.48 17.69 6.52
CA GLY A 224 50.35 17.48 7.68
C GLY A 224 50.29 16.04 8.18
N PRO A 225 51.44 15.45 8.52
CA PRO A 225 51.49 14.10 9.07
C PRO A 225 50.83 14.06 10.44
N GLY A 226 50.40 12.86 10.81
CA GLY A 226 49.81 12.62 12.10
C GLY A 226 50.70 11.95 13.09
N GLU A 227 50.62 12.39 14.34
CA GLU A 227 51.15 11.64 15.48
C GLU A 227 50.09 10.62 15.91
N VAL A 228 50.50 9.35 15.98
CA VAL A 228 49.68 8.28 16.52
C VAL A 228 50.00 8.13 18.01
N TRP A 229 48.98 8.28 18.83
CA TRP A 229 49.02 8.11 20.26
C TRP A 229 48.23 6.86 20.66
N GLU A 230 48.89 5.94 21.35
CA GLU A 230 48.25 4.77 21.94
C GLU A 230 48.09 4.95 23.44
N PHE A 231 46.94 4.56 23.99
CA PHE A 231 46.65 4.65 25.42
C PHE A 231 45.89 3.41 25.90
N GLN A 232 46.14 2.99 27.14
CA GLN A 232 45.39 1.90 27.78
C GLN A 232 44.10 2.43 28.40
N ARG A 233 42.98 1.76 28.16
CA ARG A 233 41.71 2.00 28.89
C ARG A 233 41.60 1.03 30.07
N GLU A 234 40.86 1.42 31.11
CA GLU A 234 40.61 0.60 32.31
C GLU A 234 39.97 -0.77 32.02
N ASP A 235 39.32 -0.96 30.86
CA ASP A 235 38.63 -2.19 30.42
C ASP A 235 39.42 -2.99 29.36
N ILE A 236 40.72 -3.18 29.57
CA ILE A 236 41.59 -4.13 28.83
C ILE A 236 41.84 -3.81 27.33
N ARG A 237 41.05 -2.94 26.67
CA ARG A 237 41.27 -2.53 25.26
C ARG A 237 42.24 -1.34 25.15
N CYS A 238 43.26 -1.46 24.29
CA CYS A 238 44.11 -0.32 23.89
C CYS A 238 43.32 0.60 22.94
N GLY A 239 43.19 1.87 23.30
CA GLY A 239 42.68 2.91 22.42
C GLY A 239 43.82 3.49 21.59
N ARG A 240 43.57 3.77 20.31
CA ARG A 240 44.49 4.49 19.42
C ARG A 240 43.83 5.78 18.94
N VAL A 241 44.60 6.86 18.93
CA VAL A 241 44.24 8.18 18.41
C VAL A 241 45.30 8.60 17.42
N ALA A 242 44.88 9.19 16.31
CA ALA A 242 45.81 9.85 15.42
C ALA A 242 45.21 11.16 14.91
N ASN A 243 46.04 12.18 14.75
CA ASN A 243 45.60 13.48 14.24
C ASN A 243 46.13 13.66 12.84
N ILE A 244 45.35 14.12 11.87
CA ILE A 244 45.89 14.56 10.57
C ILE A 244 45.44 15.99 10.29
N TYR A 245 46.04 16.62 9.29
CA TYR A 245 45.58 17.92 8.82
C TYR A 245 45.08 17.84 7.40
N ILE A 246 43.85 18.31 7.20
CA ILE A 246 43.22 18.46 5.89
C ILE A 246 43.13 19.95 5.59
N SER A 247 43.53 20.35 4.38
CA SER A 247 43.38 21.72 3.91
C SER A 247 42.63 21.79 2.58
N ASP A 248 41.81 22.82 2.42
CA ASP A 248 41.20 23.21 1.15
C ASP A 248 41.59 24.67 0.82
N ALA A 249 40.94 25.27 -0.18
CA ALA A 249 41.20 26.67 -0.56
C ALA A 249 40.78 27.70 0.51
N SER A 250 39.93 27.30 1.46
CA SER A 250 39.35 28.17 2.49
C SER A 250 40.07 28.09 3.84
N GLY A 251 40.77 26.98 4.13
CA GLY A 251 41.53 26.86 5.37
C GLY A 251 42.14 25.49 5.59
N ARG A 252 42.69 25.31 6.80
CA ARG A 252 43.28 24.07 7.30
C ARG A 252 42.60 23.67 8.59
N ILE A 253 42.25 22.39 8.73
CA ILE A 253 41.63 21.85 9.93
C ILE A 253 42.30 20.55 10.37
N LYS A 254 42.34 20.36 11.69
CA LYS A 254 42.81 19.14 12.33
C LYS A 254 41.69 18.11 12.37
N VAL A 255 41.99 16.87 12.00
CA VAL A 255 41.06 15.74 12.03
C VAL A 255 41.58 14.68 12.99
N VAL A 256 40.75 14.30 13.95
CA VAL A 256 41.07 13.35 15.02
C VAL A 256 40.43 12.00 14.71
N LEU A 257 41.27 11.01 14.43
CA LEU A 257 40.92 9.65 14.08
C LEU A 257 40.99 8.75 15.32
N TRP A 258 39.99 7.89 15.50
CA TRP A 258 39.90 6.98 16.64
C TRP A 258 39.81 5.51 16.20
N GLY A 259 40.49 4.64 16.95
CA GLY A 259 40.33 3.18 16.83
C GLY A 259 40.71 2.65 15.45
N ASP A 260 39.72 2.11 14.73
CA ASP A 260 39.93 1.51 13.41
C ASP A 260 40.27 2.53 12.32
N HIS A 261 39.88 3.79 12.49
CA HIS A 261 40.25 4.86 11.55
C HIS A 261 41.75 5.12 11.51
N VAL A 262 42.49 4.79 12.58
CA VAL A 262 43.95 4.94 12.62
C VAL A 262 44.63 4.02 11.60
N GLN A 263 44.01 2.86 11.29
CA GLN A 263 44.52 1.92 10.29
C GLN A 263 44.52 2.53 8.87
N LEU A 264 43.67 3.53 8.62
CA LEU A 264 43.61 4.23 7.32
C LEU A 264 44.82 5.14 7.06
N LEU A 265 45.68 5.35 8.07
CA LEU A 265 46.93 6.09 7.93
C LEU A 265 48.05 5.25 7.33
N ASP A 266 47.90 3.92 7.28
CA ASP A 266 48.90 3.04 6.70
C ASP A 266 49.02 3.31 5.19
N GLY A 267 50.18 3.85 4.77
CA GLY A 267 50.42 4.24 3.38
C GLY A 267 49.84 5.61 2.98
N LEU A 268 49.37 6.41 3.94
CA LEU A 268 48.93 7.78 3.68
C LEU A 268 50.13 8.71 3.49
N GLU A 269 50.17 9.42 2.36
CA GLU A 269 51.18 10.44 2.07
C GLU A 269 50.57 11.84 2.00
N LEU A 270 51.42 12.86 2.14
CA LEU A 270 51.02 14.24 1.92
C LEU A 270 50.57 14.45 0.48
N GLY A 271 49.53 15.26 0.29
CA GLY A 271 48.95 15.55 -1.02
C GLY A 271 47.88 14.54 -1.46
N PHE A 272 47.60 13.49 -0.68
CA PHE A 272 46.41 12.66 -0.91
C PHE A 272 45.15 13.50 -0.72
N ARG A 273 44.16 13.29 -1.59
CA ARG A 273 42.84 13.90 -1.46
C ARG A 273 42.07 13.14 -0.38
N ALA A 274 41.66 13.84 0.65
CA ALA A 274 40.84 13.32 1.73
C ALA A 274 39.39 13.78 1.57
N GLU A 275 38.45 12.85 1.69
CA GLU A 275 37.03 13.15 1.76
C GLU A 275 36.47 12.61 3.07
N LEU A 276 35.93 13.52 3.89
CA LEU A 276 35.41 13.24 5.21
C LEU A 276 33.90 13.44 5.23
N TYR A 277 33.18 12.45 5.72
CA TYR A 277 31.72 12.36 5.75
C TYR A 277 31.26 12.25 7.21
N ASP A 278 30.29 13.08 7.62
CA ASP A 278 29.69 13.08 8.96
C ASP A 278 30.71 13.24 10.11
N GLY A 279 31.63 14.21 9.97
CA GLY A 279 32.56 14.61 11.02
C GLY A 279 31.94 15.58 12.00
N LEU A 280 32.12 15.36 13.30
CA LEU A 280 31.67 16.31 14.32
C LEU A 280 32.74 17.37 14.55
N VAL A 281 32.43 18.63 14.24
CA VAL A 281 33.29 19.77 14.52
C VAL A 281 33.22 20.11 16.01
N LYS A 282 34.36 20.17 16.67
CA LYS A 282 34.51 20.57 18.08
C LYS A 282 35.57 21.64 18.24
N SER A 283 35.48 22.40 19.31
CA SER A 283 36.61 23.21 19.78
C SER A 283 37.60 22.28 20.49
N GLY A 284 38.82 22.22 19.99
CA GLY A 284 39.91 21.46 20.59
C GLY A 284 40.48 22.15 21.84
N TRP A 285 41.54 21.58 22.39
CA TRP A 285 42.16 22.04 23.64
C TRP A 285 42.81 23.43 23.57
N ASN A 286 43.09 23.93 22.35
CA ASN A 286 43.70 25.25 22.12
C ASN A 286 42.71 26.25 21.51
N ASP A 287 41.39 26.06 21.68
CA ASP A 287 40.33 26.83 21.01
C ASP A 287 40.33 26.77 19.47
N GLU A 288 41.21 25.97 18.86
CA GLU A 288 41.18 25.66 17.43
C GLU A 288 40.06 24.65 17.12
N LEU A 289 39.39 24.82 15.98
CA LEU A 289 38.40 23.85 15.52
C LEU A 289 39.09 22.57 15.06
N GLU A 290 38.52 21.44 15.46
CA GLU A 290 38.93 20.10 15.05
C GLU A 290 37.73 19.25 14.67
N ILE A 291 37.90 18.34 13.72
CA ILE A 291 36.89 17.37 13.32
C ILE A 291 37.18 16.05 14.04
N CYS A 292 36.27 15.62 14.90
CA CYS A 292 36.33 14.31 15.54
C CYS A 292 35.67 13.26 14.64
N CYS A 293 36.44 12.25 14.23
CA CYS A 293 35.94 11.07 13.53
C CYS A 293 35.38 10.07 14.55
N GLY A 294 34.06 10.08 14.72
CA GLY A 294 33.35 9.12 15.56
C GLY A 294 33.03 7.82 14.81
N TRP A 295 32.27 6.93 15.43
CA TRP A 295 31.83 5.65 14.84
C TRP A 295 30.94 5.80 13.59
N ARG A 296 30.40 7.00 13.33
CA ARG A 296 29.58 7.31 12.14
C ARG A 296 30.37 7.96 11.02
N THR A 297 31.55 8.47 11.32
CA THR A 297 32.35 9.22 10.36
C THR A 297 32.94 8.25 9.36
N ARG A 298 32.90 8.60 8.07
CA ARG A 298 33.63 7.88 7.02
C ARG A 298 34.71 8.82 6.49
N ILE A 299 35.91 8.31 6.31
CA ILE A 299 37.00 9.04 5.69
C ILE A 299 37.62 8.18 4.60
N THR A 300 37.85 8.75 3.43
CA THR A 300 38.51 8.11 2.30
C THR A 300 39.71 8.94 1.87
N PHE A 301 40.74 8.27 1.40
CA PHE A 301 41.95 8.89 0.87
C PHE A 301 42.20 8.41 -0.56
N VAL A 302 42.37 9.35 -1.48
CA VAL A 302 42.65 9.08 -2.89
C VAL A 302 44.03 9.65 -3.20
N PRO A 303 44.98 8.84 -3.72
CA PRO A 303 46.27 9.34 -4.17
C PRO A 303 46.09 10.42 -5.25
N PRO A 304 47.00 11.41 -5.34
CA PRO A 304 46.98 12.35 -6.45
C PRO A 304 47.17 11.60 -7.78
N GLU A 305 46.45 12.03 -8.83
CA GLU A 305 46.65 11.48 -10.17
C GLU A 305 48.12 11.68 -10.58
N LYS A 306 48.81 10.57 -10.88
CA LYS A 306 50.17 10.64 -11.41
C LYS A 306 50.09 11.31 -12.78
N SER A 307 50.58 12.55 -12.89
CA SER A 307 50.82 13.17 -14.19
C SER A 307 51.79 12.27 -14.95
N SER A 308 51.29 11.59 -15.98
CA SER A 308 52.12 10.89 -16.97
C SER A 308 52.75 11.89 -17.92
#